data_AF-A0A7C3Y2N9-F1
#
_entry.id   AF-A0A7C3Y2N9-F1
#
_cell.length_a   1.000
_cell.length_b   1.000
_cell.length_c   1.000
_cell.angle_alpha   90.00
_cell.angle_beta   90.00
_cell.angle_gamma   90.00
#
_symmetry.space_group_name_H-M   'P 1'
#
loop_
_entity.id
_entity.type
_entity.pdbx_description
1 polymer ?
#
loop_
_entity_poly.entity_id
_entity_poly.type
_entity_poly.pdbx_seq_one_letter_code
_entity_poly.pdbx_strand_id
1 'polypeptide(L)'
;MKKSLETLAGGSKKAFVIGIGGGGDVVGAIPTSNYLRRMGVATVLGGLTWERYVNDPEPGPRRMDEIVEVEMLSQTVGLANPATRTKKGVRFTEAAVSEALRERVLLIDPNRGVRGLVSGINAAAEIMGADLFIGIDTGGDVLARGDEKGLRSMLAD
;
A
#
# COMPACT_ATOMS: atom_id res chain seq x y z
N MET A 1 -17.53 1.49 -21.89
CA MET A 1 -16.17 2.04 -22.05
C MET A 1 -15.47 2.03 -20.71
N LYS A 2 -14.19 1.66 -20.67
CA LYS A 2 -13.37 1.86 -19.46
C LYS A 2 -13.18 3.37 -19.28
N LYS A 3 -13.35 3.87 -18.05
CA LYS A 3 -13.08 5.28 -17.72
C LYS A 3 -11.57 5.48 -17.65
N SER A 4 -11.08 6.63 -18.11
CA SER A 4 -9.67 7.00 -17.93
C SER A 4 -9.38 7.33 -16.46
N LEU A 5 -8.10 7.34 -16.08
CA LEU A 5 -7.68 7.76 -14.75
C LEU A 5 -8.16 9.19 -14.45
N GLU A 6 -8.05 10.09 -15.42
CA GLU A 6 -8.45 11.50 -15.29
C GLU A 6 -9.96 11.64 -15.11
N THR A 7 -10.74 10.80 -15.80
CA THR A 7 -12.20 10.76 -15.66
C THR A 7 -12.60 10.29 -14.26
N LEU A 8 -11.90 9.30 -13.72
CA LEU A 8 -12.12 8.83 -12.35
C LEU A 8 -11.70 9.90 -11.33
N ALA A 9 -10.49 10.45 -11.48
CA ALA A 9 -9.94 11.48 -10.61
C ALA A 9 -10.80 12.75 -10.57
N GLY A 10 -11.33 13.20 -11.71
CA GLY A 10 -12.21 14.39 -11.76
C GLY A 10 -13.52 14.26 -10.98
N GLY A 11 -13.93 13.03 -10.64
CA GLY A 11 -15.11 12.75 -9.81
C GLY A 11 -14.79 12.42 -8.34
N SER A 12 -13.52 12.37 -7.95
CA SER A 12 -13.07 11.89 -6.65
C SER A 12 -12.50 13.01 -5.79
N LYS A 13 -12.70 12.92 -4.48
CA LYS A 13 -12.14 13.89 -3.52
C LYS A 13 -10.86 13.38 -2.88
N LYS A 14 -10.75 12.07 -2.64
CA LYS A 14 -9.60 11.48 -1.94
C LYS A 14 -9.30 10.08 -2.44
N ALA A 15 -8.04 9.87 -2.82
CA ALA A 15 -7.55 8.59 -3.30
C ALA A 15 -6.58 7.91 -2.33
N PHE A 16 -6.72 6.60 -2.18
CA PHE A 16 -5.64 5.74 -1.71
C PHE A 16 -4.79 5.34 -2.91
N VAL A 17 -3.47 5.60 -2.84
CA VAL A 17 -2.51 5.27 -3.89
C VAL A 17 -1.49 4.30 -3.30
N ILE A 18 -1.67 3.02 -3.61
CA ILE A 18 -1.04 1.91 -2.91
C ILE A 18 -0.03 1.23 -3.83
N GLY A 19 1.20 1.08 -3.37
CA GLY A 19 2.17 0.16 -3.96
C GLY A 19 1.78 -1.29 -3.65
N ILE A 20 1.46 -2.11 -4.66
CA ILE A 20 0.84 -3.43 -4.44
C ILE A 20 1.81 -4.62 -4.47
N GLY A 21 3.05 -4.45 -4.93
CA GLY A 21 4.07 -5.51 -4.85
C GLY A 21 4.87 -5.51 -3.54
N GLY A 22 4.82 -4.46 -2.72
CA GLY A 22 5.63 -4.36 -1.49
C GLY A 22 7.11 -4.04 -1.73
N GLY A 23 7.91 -3.94 -0.65
CA GLY A 23 9.39 -3.84 -0.71
C GLY A 23 9.97 -2.73 -1.60
N GLY A 24 9.25 -1.63 -1.77
CA GLY A 24 9.64 -0.48 -2.58
C GLY A 24 8.51 0.18 -3.37
N ASP A 25 7.43 -0.54 -3.66
CA ASP A 25 6.37 -0.05 -4.56
C ASP A 25 5.66 1.23 -4.08
N VAL A 26 5.63 1.48 -2.77
CA VAL A 26 5.14 2.75 -2.22
C VAL A 26 5.92 3.97 -2.76
N VAL A 27 7.19 3.82 -3.13
CA VAL A 27 7.98 4.86 -3.80
C VAL A 27 7.51 5.04 -5.25
N GLY A 28 7.22 3.94 -5.94
CA GLY A 28 6.64 3.93 -7.30
C GLY A 28 5.25 4.57 -7.35
N ALA A 29 4.52 4.59 -6.24
CA ALA A 29 3.22 5.25 -6.11
C ALA A 29 3.29 6.79 -6.03
N ILE A 30 4.45 7.37 -5.69
CA ILE A 30 4.63 8.82 -5.49
C ILE A 30 4.29 9.65 -6.74
N PRO A 31 4.77 9.31 -7.96
CA PRO A 31 4.44 10.07 -9.16
C PRO A 31 2.93 10.14 -9.43
N THR A 32 2.22 9.01 -9.29
CA THR A 32 0.76 8.95 -9.47
C THR A 32 0.04 9.77 -8.40
N SER A 33 0.47 9.67 -7.14
CA SER A 33 -0.04 10.49 -6.05
C SER A 33 0.11 11.99 -6.34
N ASN A 34 1.29 12.42 -6.79
CA ASN A 34 1.54 13.81 -7.17
C ASN A 34 0.69 14.28 -8.35
N TYR A 35 0.48 13.41 -9.34
CA TYR A 35 -0.39 13.70 -10.49
C TYR A 35 -1.83 13.95 -10.06
N LEU A 36 -2.39 13.09 -9.21
CA LEU A 36 -3.75 13.25 -8.66
C LEU A 36 -3.89 14.51 -7.80
N ARG A 37 -2.87 14.83 -6.98
CA ARG A 37 -2.84 16.09 -6.21
C ARG A 37 -2.91 17.32 -7.11
N ARG A 38 -2.21 17.31 -8.26
CA ARG A 38 -2.29 18.40 -9.26
C ARG A 38 -3.68 18.52 -9.90
N MET A 39 -4.46 17.44 -9.90
CA MET A 39 -5.86 17.44 -10.34
C MET A 39 -6.86 17.83 -9.24
N GLY A 40 -6.39 18.14 -8.03
CA GLY A 40 -7.25 18.53 -6.90
C GLY A 40 -7.75 17.36 -6.06
N VAL A 41 -7.25 16.14 -6.28
CA VAL A 41 -7.61 14.96 -5.48
C VAL A 41 -6.64 14.83 -4.32
N ALA A 42 -7.13 14.81 -3.08
CA ALA A 42 -6.30 14.52 -1.91
C ALA A 42 -5.80 13.07 -2.00
N THR A 43 -4.57 12.77 -1.56
CA THR A 43 -4.06 11.39 -1.65
C THR A 43 -3.42 10.93 -0.35
N VAL A 44 -3.56 9.63 -0.08
CA VAL A 44 -2.85 8.91 0.97
C VAL A 44 -2.04 7.81 0.31
N LEU A 45 -0.72 7.86 0.46
CA LEU A 45 0.17 6.82 -0.03
C LEU A 45 0.05 5.58 0.85
N GLY A 46 0.37 4.41 0.29
CA GLY A 46 0.48 3.20 1.07
C GLY A 46 1.22 2.08 0.37
N GLY A 47 1.40 0.99 1.10
CA GLY A 47 1.94 -0.24 0.57
C GLY A 47 1.61 -1.43 1.47
N LEU A 48 2.19 -2.58 1.13
CA LEU A 48 1.96 -3.82 1.85
C LEU A 48 2.85 -3.93 3.09
N THR A 49 2.43 -4.73 4.06
CA THR A 49 3.24 -5.10 5.24
C THR A 49 4.37 -6.09 4.89
N TRP A 50 5.10 -5.85 3.80
CA TRP A 50 6.12 -6.76 3.28
C TRP A 50 7.43 -6.06 2.94
N GLU A 51 8.52 -6.71 3.29
CA GLU A 51 9.89 -6.28 3.02
C GLU A 51 10.69 -7.43 2.40
N ARG A 52 11.70 -7.07 1.61
CA ARG A 52 12.61 -8.05 0.98
C ARG A 52 13.39 -8.79 2.07
N TYR A 53 13.82 -10.03 1.77
CA TYR A 53 14.60 -10.87 2.69
C TYR A 53 15.85 -10.18 3.28
N VAL A 54 16.46 -9.26 2.54
CA VAL A 54 17.61 -8.46 3.00
C VAL A 54 17.26 -7.48 4.13
N ASN A 55 15.98 -7.10 4.24
CA ASN A 55 15.44 -6.18 5.24
C ASN A 55 14.68 -6.93 6.34
N ASP A 56 13.82 -7.88 5.97
CA ASP A 56 13.10 -8.76 6.88
C ASP A 56 13.49 -10.21 6.61
N PRO A 57 14.25 -10.87 7.50
CA PRO A 57 14.66 -12.25 7.30
C PRO A 57 13.48 -13.24 7.40
N GLU A 58 12.30 -12.80 7.84
CA GLU A 58 11.13 -13.66 7.95
C GLU A 58 10.24 -13.55 6.70
N PRO A 59 9.76 -14.67 6.13
CA PRO A 59 8.87 -14.65 4.98
C PRO A 59 7.59 -13.87 5.29
N GLY A 60 7.42 -12.69 4.69
CA GLY A 60 6.21 -11.88 4.85
C GLY A 60 5.03 -12.38 3.98
N PRO A 61 3.94 -11.59 3.90
CA PRO A 61 3.73 -10.31 4.59
C PRO A 61 3.48 -10.44 6.10
N ARG A 62 3.84 -9.41 6.87
CA ARG A 62 3.64 -9.33 8.32
C ARG A 62 2.17 -9.07 8.66
N ARG A 63 1.67 -9.67 9.75
CA ARG A 63 0.32 -9.42 10.25
C ARG A 63 0.27 -8.10 11.03
N MET A 64 -0.88 -7.43 11.03
CA MET A 64 -1.04 -6.17 11.78
C MET A 64 -0.72 -6.27 13.27
N ASP A 65 -0.99 -7.41 13.91
CA ASP A 65 -0.66 -7.63 15.33
C ASP A 65 0.82 -7.90 15.60
N GLU A 66 1.65 -7.98 14.56
CA GLU A 66 3.11 -8.04 14.63
C GLU A 66 3.76 -6.65 14.52
N ILE A 67 2.97 -5.60 14.29
CA ILE A 67 3.43 -4.24 14.04
C ILE A 67 3.19 -3.37 15.27
N VAL A 68 4.14 -2.49 15.58
CA VAL A 68 4.08 -1.49 16.66
C VAL A 68 4.18 -0.08 16.09
N GLU A 69 3.75 0.92 16.87
CA GLU A 69 3.71 2.33 16.46
C GLU A 69 2.87 2.55 15.19
N VAL A 70 1.75 1.85 15.05
CA VAL A 70 0.81 1.97 13.93
C VAL A 70 -0.57 2.36 14.46
N GLU A 71 -1.24 3.29 13.79
CA GLU A 71 -2.62 3.66 14.11
C GLU A 71 -3.58 2.78 13.29
N MET A 72 -4.36 1.94 13.96
CA MET A 72 -5.23 0.98 13.30
C MET A 72 -6.50 1.67 12.75
N LEU A 73 -6.77 1.46 11.45
CA LEU A 73 -8.02 1.88 10.80
C LEU A 73 -9.00 0.71 10.64
N SER A 74 -8.47 -0.50 10.48
CA SER A 74 -9.26 -1.74 10.40
C SER A 74 -8.39 -2.94 10.78
N GLN A 75 -8.93 -4.16 10.71
CA GLN A 75 -8.14 -5.37 11.00
C GLN A 75 -6.98 -5.62 10.03
N THR A 76 -6.99 -5.00 8.85
CA THR A 76 -5.97 -5.21 7.80
C THR A 76 -5.33 -3.92 7.31
N VAL A 77 -5.68 -2.76 7.88
CA VAL A 77 -5.18 -1.46 7.43
C VAL A 77 -4.82 -0.59 8.63
N GLY A 78 -3.63 0.01 8.59
CA GLY A 78 -3.16 0.97 9.59
C GLY A 78 -2.38 2.12 8.98
N LEU A 79 -2.20 3.20 9.73
CA LEU A 79 -1.40 4.37 9.34
C LEU A 79 -0.03 4.31 10.01
N ALA A 80 0.97 4.04 9.18
CA ALA A 80 2.38 4.11 9.53
C ALA A 80 2.85 5.55 9.72
N ASN A 81 3.83 5.70 10.60
CA ASN A 81 4.62 6.88 10.89
C ASN A 81 6.12 6.51 10.89
N PRO A 82 7.04 7.46 11.12
CA PRO A 82 8.48 7.18 11.10
C PRO A 82 8.94 6.10 12.08
N ALA A 83 8.23 5.90 13.19
CA ALA A 83 8.55 4.92 14.23
C ALA A 83 7.92 3.54 13.98
N THR A 84 7.05 3.40 12.98
CA THR A 84 6.37 2.14 12.66
C THR A 84 7.38 1.06 12.27
N ARG A 85 7.25 -0.10 12.92
CA ARG A 85 8.15 -1.24 12.75
C ARG A 85 7.47 -2.51 13.23
N THR A 86 8.02 -3.67 12.88
CA THR A 86 7.59 -4.93 13.50
C THR A 86 8.03 -4.99 14.96
N LYS A 87 7.42 -5.88 15.75
CA LYS A 87 7.85 -6.21 17.12
C LYS A 87 9.32 -6.65 17.20
N LYS A 88 9.90 -7.14 16.10
CA LYS A 88 11.31 -7.54 15.96
C LYS A 88 12.21 -6.41 15.49
N GLY A 89 11.67 -5.20 15.28
CA GLY A 89 12.43 -4.01 14.92
C GLY A 89 12.63 -3.79 13.42
N VAL A 90 12.03 -4.63 12.56
CA VAL A 90 12.08 -4.43 11.10
C VAL A 90 11.33 -3.16 10.76
N ARG A 91 12.01 -2.22 10.12
CA ARG A 91 11.42 -0.96 9.64
C ARG A 91 10.90 -1.14 8.22
N PHE A 92 9.65 -0.76 8.00
CA PHE A 92 9.02 -0.80 6.68
C PHE A 92 9.47 0.37 5.81
N THR A 93 9.48 0.17 4.49
CA THR A 93 9.69 1.21 3.49
C THR A 93 8.66 2.33 3.65
N GLU A 94 7.41 1.99 3.98
CA GLU A 94 6.32 2.92 4.27
C GLU A 94 6.66 3.85 5.45
N ALA A 95 7.37 3.37 6.47
CA ALA A 95 7.83 4.20 7.58
C ALA A 95 8.93 5.19 7.14
N ALA A 96 9.79 4.78 6.20
CA ALA A 96 10.80 5.66 5.61
C ALA A 96 10.17 6.72 4.68
N VAL A 97 9.18 6.34 3.87
CA VAL A 97 8.41 7.28 3.04
C VAL A 97 7.63 8.26 3.92
N SER A 98 7.04 7.78 5.01
CA SER A 98 6.35 8.63 5.99
C SER A 98 7.27 9.69 6.57
N GLU A 99 8.50 9.31 6.93
CA GLU A 99 9.53 10.23 7.42
C GLU A 99 9.95 11.26 6.35
N ALA A 100 10.25 10.79 5.14
CA ALA A 100 10.73 11.63 4.06
C ALA A 100 9.69 12.68 3.62
N LEU A 101 8.42 12.29 3.57
CA LEU A 101 7.32 13.16 3.11
C LEU A 101 6.64 13.91 4.26
N ARG A 102 6.91 13.55 5.53
CA ARG A 102 6.21 14.06 6.72
C ARG A 102 4.70 13.86 6.66
N GLU A 103 4.28 12.74 6.10
CA GLU A 103 2.89 12.33 5.93
C GLU A 103 2.69 10.93 6.53
N ARG A 104 1.48 10.61 6.99
CA ARG A 104 1.13 9.22 7.35
C ARG A 104 0.96 8.39 6.09
N VAL A 105 1.39 7.14 6.14
CA VAL A 105 1.36 6.20 5.00
C VAL A 105 0.55 4.97 5.41
N LEU A 106 -0.32 4.47 4.53
CA LEU A 106 -1.08 3.25 4.80
C LEU A 106 -0.17 2.03 4.75
N LEU A 107 -0.33 1.13 5.72
CA LEU A 107 0.15 -0.25 5.67
C LEU A 107 -1.04 -1.17 5.50
N ILE A 108 -0.91 -2.13 4.59
CA ILE A 108 -1.98 -3.07 4.24
C ILE A 108 -1.50 -4.50 4.46
N ASP A 109 -2.26 -5.24 5.27
CA ASP A 109 -2.00 -6.63 5.65
C ASP A 109 -2.92 -7.60 4.88
N PRO A 110 -2.39 -8.38 3.91
CA PRO A 110 -3.19 -9.32 3.14
C PRO A 110 -3.46 -10.67 3.85
N ASN A 111 -2.95 -10.91 5.07
CA ASN A 111 -3.01 -12.22 5.74
C ASN A 111 -4.43 -12.71 6.09
N ARG A 112 -5.46 -11.84 6.00
CA ARG A 112 -6.87 -12.22 6.20
C ARG A 112 -7.56 -12.67 4.90
N GLY A 113 -6.80 -12.86 3.83
CA GLY A 113 -7.30 -13.23 2.52
C GLY A 113 -8.16 -12.12 1.89
N VAL A 114 -8.64 -12.37 0.66
CA VAL A 114 -9.32 -11.36 -0.18
C VAL A 114 -10.50 -10.71 0.54
N ARG A 115 -11.35 -11.49 1.22
CA ARG A 115 -12.53 -10.95 1.90
C ARG A 115 -12.15 -10.01 3.06
N GLY A 116 -11.15 -10.42 3.86
CA GLY A 116 -10.67 -9.60 4.97
C GLY A 116 -10.01 -8.31 4.47
N LEU A 117 -9.18 -8.43 3.43
CA LEU A 117 -8.50 -7.32 2.79
C LEU A 117 -9.50 -6.28 2.24
N VAL A 118 -10.48 -6.72 1.45
CA VAL A 118 -11.52 -5.84 0.89
C VAL A 118 -12.33 -5.18 2.01
N SER A 119 -12.73 -5.95 3.03
CA SER A 119 -13.46 -5.39 4.18
C SER A 119 -12.66 -4.33 4.91
N GLY A 120 -11.37 -4.55 5.12
CA GLY A 120 -10.53 -3.61 5.86
C GLY A 120 -10.12 -2.38 5.06
N ILE A 121 -9.93 -2.49 3.74
CA ILE A 121 -9.72 -1.35 2.85
C ILE A 121 -10.98 -0.48 2.81
N ASN A 122 -12.16 -1.08 2.67
CA ASN A 122 -13.42 -0.34 2.66
C ASN A 122 -13.67 0.39 3.99
N ALA A 123 -13.41 -0.26 5.12
CA ALA A 123 -13.54 0.38 6.44
C ALA A 123 -12.56 1.56 6.59
N ALA A 124 -11.31 1.40 6.17
CA ALA A 124 -10.34 2.49 6.18
C ALA A 124 -10.73 3.65 5.25
N ALA A 125 -11.27 3.32 4.07
CA ALA A 125 -11.75 4.31 3.11
C ALA A 125 -12.94 5.09 3.67
N GLU A 126 -13.88 4.44 4.35
CA GLU A 126 -15.01 5.09 5.03
C GLU A 126 -14.52 6.07 6.12
N ILE A 127 -13.62 5.61 7.00
CA ILE A 127 -13.05 6.44 8.08
C ILE A 127 -12.32 7.66 7.51
N MET A 128 -11.52 7.47 6.46
CA MET A 128 -10.71 8.55 5.88
C MET A 128 -11.48 9.38 4.84
N GLY A 129 -12.68 8.97 4.44
CA GLY A 129 -13.44 9.58 3.35
C GLY A 129 -12.75 9.45 1.99
N ALA A 130 -12.08 8.33 1.71
CA ALA A 130 -11.50 8.02 0.42
C ALA A 130 -12.55 7.37 -0.51
N ASP A 131 -12.60 7.82 -1.76
CA ASP A 131 -13.58 7.42 -2.78
C ASP A 131 -12.91 6.87 -4.05
N LEU A 132 -11.59 6.73 -4.04
CA LEU A 132 -10.79 6.16 -5.12
C LEU A 132 -9.67 5.29 -4.55
N PHE A 133 -9.46 4.12 -5.15
CA PHE A 133 -8.34 3.24 -4.84
C PHE A 133 -7.54 2.98 -6.11
N ILE A 134 -6.22 3.19 -6.05
CA ILE A 134 -5.30 2.98 -7.16
C ILE A 134 -4.17 2.08 -6.67
N GLY A 135 -4.04 0.91 -7.28
CA GLY A 135 -2.89 0.02 -7.09
C GLY A 135 -1.80 0.33 -8.11
N ILE A 136 -0.56 0.42 -7.65
CA ILE A 136 0.64 0.64 -8.44
C ILE A 136 1.55 -0.55 -8.26
N ASP A 137 1.76 -1.28 -9.34
CA ASP A 137 2.75 -2.35 -9.43
C ASP A 137 3.92 -1.81 -10.28
N THR A 138 5.10 -1.71 -9.66
CA THR A 138 6.30 -1.26 -10.36
C THR A 138 6.98 -2.40 -11.14
N GLY A 139 6.78 -3.65 -10.72
CA GLY A 139 7.35 -4.85 -11.32
C GLY A 139 6.62 -5.27 -12.60
N GLY A 140 5.31 -5.04 -12.64
CA GLY A 140 4.43 -5.36 -13.77
C GLY A 140 3.94 -6.81 -13.78
N ASP A 141 4.30 -7.62 -12.78
CA ASP A 141 3.91 -9.01 -12.65
C ASP A 141 2.47 -9.21 -12.15
N VAL A 142 1.75 -8.16 -11.74
CA VAL A 142 0.31 -8.22 -11.45
C VAL A 142 -0.53 -8.66 -12.67
N LEU A 143 0.03 -8.50 -13.88
CA LEU A 143 -0.61 -8.92 -15.13
C LEU A 143 -0.22 -10.35 -15.56
N ALA A 144 0.71 -11.00 -14.85
CA ALA A 144 1.14 -12.35 -15.14
C ALA A 144 0.12 -13.38 -14.66
N ARG A 145 0.07 -14.55 -15.29
CA ARG A 145 -0.73 -15.70 -14.81
C ARG A 145 -0.01 -16.48 -13.72
N GLY A 146 1.31 -16.34 -13.63
CA GLY A 146 2.15 -17.08 -12.69
C GLY A 146 2.82 -18.32 -13.30
N ASP A 147 2.45 -18.71 -14.52
CA ASP A 147 2.96 -19.90 -15.22
C ASP A 147 3.91 -19.59 -16.37
N GLU A 148 4.18 -18.30 -16.61
CA GLU A 148 5.05 -17.85 -17.69
C GLU A 148 6.52 -18.29 -17.46
N LYS A 149 7.11 -18.88 -18.50
CA LYS A 149 8.51 -19.29 -18.47
C LYS A 149 9.43 -18.10 -18.20
N GLY A 150 10.18 -18.16 -17.11
CA GLY A 150 11.14 -17.12 -16.74
C GLY A 150 10.58 -16.07 -15.77
N LEU A 151 9.28 -16.12 -15.45
CA LEU A 151 8.72 -15.32 -14.37
C LEU A 151 9.41 -15.69 -13.05
N ARG A 152 9.93 -14.68 -12.36
CA ARG A 152 10.52 -14.82 -11.03
C ARG A 152 10.01 -13.68 -10.17
N SER A 153 8.90 -13.92 -9.47
CA SER A 153 8.43 -13.00 -8.44
C SER A 153 9.08 -13.38 -7.11
N MET A 154 9.74 -12.42 -6.46
CA MET A 154 10.51 -12.65 -5.23
C MET A 154 9.64 -12.46 -3.98
N LEU A 155 8.43 -13.04 -3.93
CA LEU A 155 7.43 -12.84 -2.86
C LEU A 155 7.00 -11.38 -2.65
N ALA A 156 5.67 -11.23 -2.45
CA ALA A 156 4.84 -10.04 -2.64
C ALA A 156 5.08 -9.39 -4.02
N ASP A 157 4.15 -9.33 -4.98
CA ASP A 157 2.73 -9.69 -5.18
C ASP A 157 2.04 -10.84 -4.42
#